data_AF-A0A2V6KBS2-F1
#
_entry.id   AF-A0A2V6KBS2-F1
#
_cell.length_a   1.000
_cell.length_b   1.000
_cell.length_c   1.000
_cell.angle_alpha   90.00
_cell.angle_beta   90.00
_cell.angle_gamma   90.00
#
_symmetry.space_group_name_H-M   'P 1'
#
loop_
_entity.id
_entity.type
_entity.pdbx_description
1 polymer ?
#
loop_
_entity_poly.entity_id
_entity_poly.type
_entity_poly.pdbx_seq_one_letter_code
_entity_poly.pdbx_strand_id
1 'polypeptide(L)'
;ALNSPKVTNAQRKVLGNCWLWIANYHNEPRATSPWSYWSLWQYCGDGRGARPRSVYPISVANIKKAERNIFRGNQSDLREFWQKRAWDPAEGKARREPDRTVAAD
;
A
#
# COMPACT_ATOMS: atom_id res chain seq x y z
N ALA A 1 4.83 -11.74 10.65
CA ALA A 1 3.70 -11.78 9.69
C ALA A 1 2.44 -11.24 10.37
N LEU A 2 1.54 -10.58 9.64
CA LEU A 2 0.31 -9.98 10.19
C LEU A 2 -0.69 -11.01 10.77
N ASN A 3 -0.56 -12.27 10.35
CA ASN A 3 -1.30 -13.41 10.90
C ASN A 3 -0.62 -14.04 12.14
N SER A 4 0.45 -13.41 12.66
CA SER A 4 1.12 -13.89 13.87
C SER A 4 0.19 -13.76 15.07
N PRO A 5 0.18 -14.74 15.98
CA PRO A 5 -0.58 -14.65 17.23
C PRO A 5 -0.15 -13.46 18.11
N LYS A 6 1.03 -12.87 17.86
CA LYS A 6 1.52 -11.67 18.56
C LYS A 6 0.85 -10.37 18.10
N VAL A 7 0.10 -10.37 16.99
CA VAL A 7 -0.60 -9.18 16.49
C VAL A 7 -1.98 -9.09 17.14
N THR A 8 -2.26 -7.99 17.83
CA THR A 8 -3.54 -7.79 18.52
C THR A 8 -4.65 -7.33 17.57
N ASN A 9 -5.91 -7.48 17.99
CA ASN A 9 -7.06 -6.94 17.24
C ASN A 9 -6.99 -5.42 17.09
N ALA A 10 -6.52 -4.71 18.12
CA ALA A 10 -6.34 -3.27 18.08
C ALA A 10 -5.31 -2.85 17.01
N GLN A 11 -4.17 -3.54 16.93
CA GLN A 11 -3.17 -3.31 15.89
C GLN A 11 -3.72 -3.57 14.49
N ARG A 12 -4.48 -4.67 14.29
CA ARG A 12 -5.17 -4.93 13.01
C ARG A 12 -6.15 -3.82 12.65
N LYS A 13 -6.92 -3.31 13.62
CA LYS A 13 -7.87 -2.21 13.40
C LYS A 13 -7.16 -0.92 12.97
N VAL A 14 -6.03 -0.60 13.61
CA VAL A 14 -5.20 0.55 13.21
C VAL A 14 -4.71 0.39 11.77
N LEU A 15 -4.15 -0.78 11.42
CA LEU A 15 -3.68 -1.05 10.07
C LEU A 15 -4.79 -1.00 9.01
N GLY A 16 -6.01 -1.43 9.36
CA GLY A 16 -7.19 -1.31 8.49
C GLY A 16 -7.56 0.13 8.13
N ASN A 17 -7.08 1.13 8.88
CA ASN A 17 -7.24 2.55 8.53
C ASN A 17 -6.18 3.05 7.54
N CYS A 18 -5.10 2.31 7.33
CA CYS A 18 -4.02 2.66 6.40
C CYS A 18 -4.34 2.15 4.99
N TRP A 19 -3.76 2.78 3.96
CA TRP A 19 -3.76 2.21 2.63
C TRP A 19 -2.75 1.06 2.54
N LEU A 20 -3.13 0.01 1.82
CA LEU A 20 -2.24 -1.13 1.59
C LEU A 20 -1.45 -0.94 0.29
N TRP A 21 -0.13 -0.83 0.42
CA TRP A 21 0.82 -1.05 -0.66
C TRP A 21 1.45 -2.43 -0.49
N ILE A 22 1.11 -3.37 -1.38
CA ILE A 22 1.51 -4.77 -1.28
C ILE A 22 2.55 -5.14 -2.34
N ALA A 23 3.59 -5.87 -1.93
CA ALA A 23 4.53 -6.52 -2.85
C ALA A 23 4.10 -7.96 -3.11
N ASN A 24 3.79 -8.27 -4.37
CA ASN A 24 3.39 -9.61 -4.79
C ASN A 24 3.80 -9.83 -6.25
N TYR A 25 4.89 -10.56 -6.48
CA TYR A 25 5.47 -10.70 -7.83
C TYR A 25 4.84 -11.83 -8.66
N HIS A 26 3.62 -12.26 -8.31
CA HIS A 26 2.85 -13.30 -8.98
C HIS A 26 1.61 -12.70 -9.66
N ASN A 27 0.42 -13.25 -9.39
CA ASN A 27 -0.84 -12.74 -9.93
C ASN A 27 -1.33 -11.54 -9.12
N GLU A 28 -2.35 -10.82 -9.62
CA GLU A 28 -2.97 -9.72 -8.88
C GLU A 28 -3.33 -10.17 -7.44
N PRO A 29 -2.92 -9.41 -6.41
CA PRO A 29 -3.21 -9.76 -5.03
C PRO A 29 -4.71 -9.65 -4.76
N ARG A 30 -5.23 -10.62 -4.00
CA ARG A 30 -6.56 -10.55 -3.41
C ARG A 30 -6.55 -9.66 -2.16
N ALA A 31 -7.72 -9.24 -1.72
CA ALA A 31 -7.91 -8.61 -0.43
C ALA A 31 -7.17 -9.39 0.67
N THR A 32 -6.41 -8.69 1.50
CA THR A 32 -5.57 -9.30 2.53
C THR A 32 -5.94 -8.69 3.87
N SER A 33 -6.48 -9.49 4.79
CA SER A 33 -6.85 -9.01 6.12
C SER A 33 -5.69 -8.26 6.80
N PRO A 34 -5.93 -7.09 7.42
CA PRO A 34 -7.22 -6.44 7.69
C PRO A 34 -7.83 -5.61 6.53
N TRP A 35 -7.17 -5.50 5.39
CA TRP A 35 -7.65 -4.70 4.26
C TRP A 35 -8.64 -5.45 3.38
N SER A 36 -9.72 -4.76 2.99
CA SER A 36 -10.67 -5.25 1.99
C SER A 36 -10.18 -5.06 0.55
N TYR A 37 -9.20 -4.19 0.32
CA TYR A 37 -8.56 -3.96 -0.97
C TYR A 37 -7.14 -3.42 -0.83
N TRP A 38 -6.31 -3.60 -1.84
CA TRP A 38 -5.01 -2.93 -1.96
C TRP A 38 -5.17 -1.62 -2.72
N SER A 39 -4.38 -0.60 -2.37
CA SER A 39 -4.33 0.67 -3.08
C SER A 39 -3.21 0.69 -4.11
N LEU A 40 -2.05 0.15 -3.75
CA LEU A 40 -0.92 -0.06 -4.66
C LEU A 40 -0.45 -1.51 -4.63
N TRP A 41 -0.06 -2.01 -5.79
CA TRP A 41 0.51 -3.33 -5.96
C TRP A 41 1.86 -3.22 -6.67
N GLN A 42 2.94 -3.58 -5.98
CA GLN A 42 4.25 -3.79 -6.58
C GLN A 42 4.28 -5.19 -7.22
N TYR A 43 4.22 -5.21 -8.54
CA TYR A 43 4.12 -6.45 -9.31
C TYR A 43 5.46 -6.89 -9.89
N CYS A 44 6.46 -6.02 -9.90
CA CYS A 44 7.80 -6.29 -10.42
C CYS A 44 8.82 -5.65 -9.48
N GLY A 45 9.84 -6.43 -9.11
CA GLY A 45 10.89 -6.03 -8.19
C GLY A 45 11.95 -7.10 -7.99
N ASP A 46 13.15 -6.70 -7.60
CA ASP A 46 14.28 -7.62 -7.33
C ASP A 46 14.62 -8.59 -8.49
N GLY A 47 14.32 -8.21 -9.74
CA GLY A 47 14.48 -9.06 -10.92
C GLY A 47 13.38 -10.13 -11.11
N ARG A 48 12.32 -10.09 -10.29
CA ARG A 48 11.11 -10.91 -10.41
C ARG A 48 9.94 -10.04 -10.88
N GLY A 49 8.90 -10.67 -11.41
CA GLY A 49 7.67 -9.95 -11.72
C GLY A 49 6.51 -10.82 -12.15
N ALA A 50 5.33 -10.21 -12.09
CA ALA A 50 4.05 -10.81 -12.41
C ALA A 50 4.00 -11.39 -13.82
N ARG A 51 3.12 -12.39 -14.01
CA ARG A 51 2.87 -13.06 -15.29
C ARG A 51 1.39 -12.88 -15.68
N PRO A 52 1.06 -12.85 -16.98
CA PRO A 52 1.96 -12.89 -18.14
C PRO A 52 2.63 -11.52 -18.40
N ARG A 53 3.84 -11.54 -18.98
CA ARG A 53 4.63 -10.33 -19.27
C ARG A 53 4.02 -9.42 -20.34
N SER A 54 3.06 -9.91 -21.11
CA SER A 54 2.29 -9.12 -22.08
C SER A 54 1.39 -8.09 -21.39
N VAL A 55 0.80 -8.45 -20.25
CA VAL A 55 -0.09 -7.58 -19.47
C VAL A 55 0.69 -6.77 -18.44
N TYR A 56 1.73 -7.38 -17.87
CA TYR A 56 2.57 -6.78 -16.83
C TYR A 56 4.02 -6.70 -17.30
N PRO A 57 4.39 -5.69 -18.11
CA PRO A 57 5.77 -5.57 -18.57
C PRO A 57 6.68 -5.35 -17.36
N ILE A 58 7.85 -5.98 -17.34
CA ILE A 58 8.76 -5.97 -16.18
C ILE A 58 10.05 -5.16 -16.42
N SER A 59 10.19 -4.54 -17.59
CA SER A 59 11.35 -3.74 -17.95
C SER A 59 10.93 -2.32 -18.30
N VAL A 60 11.84 -1.37 -18.05
CA VAL A 60 11.76 0.02 -18.49
C VAL A 60 13.06 0.32 -19.20
N ALA A 61 12.99 1.00 -20.35
CA ALA A 61 14.18 1.35 -21.11
C ALA A 61 15.16 2.14 -20.23
N ASN A 62 16.44 1.76 -20.29
CA ASN A 62 17.54 2.38 -19.54
C ASN A 62 17.47 2.26 -18.00
N ILE A 63 16.52 1.51 -17.44
CA ILE A 63 16.44 1.28 -15.98
C ILE A 63 16.61 -0.22 -15.70
N LYS A 64 17.72 -0.57 -15.05
CA LYS A 64 17.97 -1.95 -14.61
C LYS A 64 17.14 -2.25 -13.37
N LYS A 65 16.48 -3.42 -13.36
CA LYS A 65 15.70 -3.93 -12.22
C LYS A 65 14.70 -2.89 -11.67
N ALA A 66 13.97 -2.22 -12.56
CA ALA A 66 12.98 -1.24 -12.17
C ALA A 66 11.86 -1.89 -11.33
N GLU A 67 11.61 -1.31 -10.16
CA GLU A 67 10.43 -1.61 -9.35
C GLU A 67 9.20 -1.03 -10.06
N ARG A 68 8.16 -1.85 -10.27
CA ARG A 68 6.94 -1.39 -10.95
C ARG A 68 5.69 -1.66 -10.12
N ASN A 69 4.83 -0.66 -10.13
CA ASN A 69 3.64 -0.59 -9.29
C ASN A 69 2.40 -0.30 -10.13
N ILE A 70 1.26 -0.84 -9.71
CA ILE A 70 -0.07 -0.54 -10.25
C ILE A 70 -0.89 0.11 -9.13
N PHE A 71 -1.62 1.16 -9.48
CA PHE A 71 -2.66 1.72 -8.63
C PHE A 71 -4.01 1.07 -8.95
N ARG A 72 -4.81 0.77 -7.92
CA ARG A 72 -6.15 0.17 -8.09
C ARG A 72 -7.18 1.23 -8.47
N GLY A 73 -7.19 1.64 -9.74
CA GLY A 73 -8.14 2.61 -10.27
C GLY A 73 -7.68 3.18 -11.60
N ASN A 74 -8.42 4.16 -12.11
CA ASN A 74 -8.05 4.89 -13.32
C ASN A 74 -7.13 6.09 -12.98
N GLN A 75 -6.75 6.86 -14.00
CA GLN A 75 -5.86 8.01 -13.85
C GLN A 75 -6.46 9.14 -13.00
N SER A 76 -7.77 9.38 -13.09
CA SER A 76 -8.47 10.38 -12.29
C SER A 76 -8.50 9.96 -10.82
N ASP A 77 -8.80 8.69 -10.54
CA ASP A 77 -8.77 8.12 -9.19
C ASP A 77 -7.38 8.25 -8.56
N LEU A 78 -6.32 7.99 -9.34
CA LEU A 78 -4.93 8.15 -8.89
C LEU A 78 -4.62 9.61 -8.53
N ARG A 79 -5.03 10.55 -9.38
CA ARG A 79 -4.80 11.98 -9.15
C ARG A 79 -5.50 12.46 -7.90
N GLU A 80 -6.78 12.10 -7.75
CA GLU A 80 -7.56 12.40 -6.55
C GLU A 80 -6.95 11.74 -5.31
N PHE A 81 -6.50 10.49 -5.42
CA PHE A 81 -5.85 9.78 -4.34
C PHE A 81 -4.66 10.57 -3.82
N TRP A 82 -3.73 10.98 -4.69
CA TRP A 82 -2.55 11.73 -4.27
C TRP A 82 -2.91 13.12 -3.75
N GLN A 83 -3.82 13.85 -4.38
CA GLN A 83 -4.19 15.20 -3.94
C GLN A 83 -4.80 15.22 -2.54
N LYS A 84 -5.64 14.24 -2.20
CA LYS A 84 -6.30 14.19 -0.88
C LYS A 84 -5.40 13.68 0.26
N ARG A 85 -4.27 13.05 -0.08
CA ARG A 85 -3.58 12.12 0.83
C ARG A 85 -2.07 12.27 0.84
N ALA A 86 -1.50 12.99 -0.13
CA ALA A 86 -0.09 13.30 -0.12
C ALA A 86 0.26 14.05 1.15
N TRP A 87 1.46 13.78 1.65
CA TRP A 87 2.01 14.57 2.73
C TRP A 87 2.24 16.00 2.21
N ASP A 88 1.56 16.97 2.81
CA ASP A 88 1.83 18.39 2.59
C ASP A 88 2.75 18.93 3.70
N PRO A 89 4.02 19.24 3.39
CA PRO A 89 4.94 19.82 4.36
C PRO A 89 4.60 21.29 4.70
N ALA A 90 3.83 22.00 3.88
CA ALA A 90 3.43 23.40 4.10
C ALA A 90 2.22 23.55 5.03
N GLU A 91 1.36 22.52 5.15
CA GLU A 91 0.28 22.45 6.16
C GLU A 91 0.79 22.09 7.58
N GLY A 92 2.09 22.25 7.83
CA GLY A 92 2.87 21.80 8.99
C GLY A 92 2.51 22.40 10.36
N LYS A 93 1.25 22.35 10.78
CA LYS A 93 0.96 21.96 12.16
C LYS A 93 0.39 20.56 12.10
N ALA A 94 1.22 19.58 12.49
CA ALA A 94 0.74 18.25 12.81
C ALA A 94 -0.55 18.40 13.62
N ARG A 95 -1.66 17.83 13.15
CA ARG A 95 -2.86 17.72 13.96
C ARG A 95 -2.43 16.96 15.22
N ARG A 96 -2.27 17.68 16.33
CA ARG A 96 -1.98 17.08 17.64
C ARG A 96 -3.11 16.09 17.85
N GLU A 97 -2.82 14.79 17.73
CA GLU A 97 -3.78 13.80 18.18
C GLU A 97 -4.02 14.11 19.67
N PRO A 98 -5.28 14.30 20.11
CA PRO A 98 -5.54 14.48 21.52
C PRO A 98 -4.98 13.25 22.24
N ASP A 99 -4.26 13.51 23.32
CA ASP A 99 -3.61 12.49 24.13
C ASP A 99 -4.65 11.42 24.48
N ARG A 100 -4.55 10.25 23.86
CA ARG A 100 -5.45 9.14 24.15
C ARG A 100 -4.92 8.50 25.42
N THR A 101 -5.56 8.82 26.55
CA THR A 101 -5.40 8.08 27.79
C THR A 101 -5.74 6.62 27.51
N VAL A 102 -4.73 5.78 27.40
CA VAL A 102 -4.90 4.34 27.37
C VAL A 102 -5.21 3.94 28.80
N ALA A 103 -6.49 3.84 29.14
CA ALA A 103 -6.91 3.13 30.34
C ALA A 103 -6.52 1.65 30.16
N ALA A 104 -5.76 1.13 31.12
CA ALA A 104 -5.45 -0.28 31.23
C ALA A 104 -6.62 -0.98 31.90
N ASP A 105 -7.16 -2.02 31.26
CA ASP A 105 -7.98 -3.06 31.88
C ASP A 105 -7.20 -4.38 31.82
#